data_AF-A0A377JXQ8-F1
#
_entry.id   AF-A0A377JXQ8-F1
#
_cell.length_a   1.000
_cell.length_b   1.000
_cell.length_c   1.000
_cell.angle_alpha   90.00
_cell.angle_beta   90.00
_cell.angle_gamma   90.00
#
_symmetry.space_group_name_H-M   'P 1'
#
loop_
_entity.id
_entity.type
_entity.pdbx_description
1 polymer ?
#
loop_
_entity_poly.entity_id
_entity_poly.type
_entity_poly.pdbx_seq_one_letter_code
_entity_poly.pdbx_strand_id
1 'polypeptide(L)'
;MELTDNLMAFVERKLFTLNTGHAITAYLGKLAGHQTIRDAILDEKIRAVVKGAMEESGAVLIKRYGFDADKHAAYIQKILGRFENPYLKDDVERVGRQPLRKLSAGDRLIKPLLGTLEYGLPHKNLIEGIAAAMHFRSEDDPQAQELAALIADKGPQAALAEISGLDANSEVVSEAVTAYKAMQ
;
A
#
# COMPACT_ATOMS: atom_id res chain seq x y z
N MET A 1 -19.79 -4.64 19.92
CA MET A 1 -18.36 -4.99 20.07
C MET A 1 -18.31 -6.51 19.95
N GLU A 2 -17.65 -7.04 18.93
CA GLU A 2 -17.53 -8.51 18.75
C GLU A 2 -16.31 -9.00 19.55
N LEU A 3 -16.52 -9.97 20.43
CA LEU A 3 -15.46 -10.65 21.17
C LEU A 3 -14.83 -11.72 20.27
N THR A 4 -13.50 -11.84 20.29
CA THR A 4 -12.76 -12.81 19.48
C THR A 4 -11.54 -13.32 20.23
N ASP A 5 -11.27 -14.61 20.08
CA ASP A 5 -10.08 -15.26 20.66
C ASP A 5 -8.82 -15.03 19.79
N ASN A 6 -8.96 -14.44 18.60
CA ASN A 6 -7.85 -14.18 17.68
C ASN A 6 -7.79 -12.72 17.21
N LEU A 7 -7.63 -11.79 18.17
CA LEU A 7 -7.55 -10.35 17.91
C LEU A 7 -6.49 -10.00 16.85
N MET A 8 -5.35 -10.69 16.86
CA MET A 8 -4.24 -10.43 15.93
C MET A 8 -4.63 -10.65 14.46
N ALA A 9 -5.43 -11.68 14.16
CA ALA A 9 -5.92 -11.91 12.80
C ALA A 9 -6.78 -10.73 12.29
N PHE A 10 -7.61 -10.14 13.15
CA PHE A 10 -8.46 -9.00 12.77
C PHE A 10 -7.66 -7.70 12.65
N VAL A 11 -6.66 -7.48 13.51
CA VAL A 11 -5.73 -6.35 13.41
C VAL A 11 -4.96 -6.42 12.09
N GLU A 12 -4.40 -7.58 11.75
CA GLU A 12 -3.64 -7.74 10.52
C GLU A 12 -4.55 -7.67 9.28
N ARG A 13 -5.77 -8.22 9.33
CA ARG A 13 -6.76 -8.05 8.26
C ARG A 13 -7.07 -6.59 7.97
N LYS A 14 -7.25 -5.76 9.01
CA LYS A 14 -7.46 -4.32 8.81
C LYS A 14 -6.21 -3.66 8.21
N LEU A 15 -5.02 -4.03 8.69
CA LEU A 15 -3.76 -3.49 8.18
C LEU A 15 -3.55 -3.84 6.71
N PHE A 16 -3.74 -5.10 6.32
CA PHE A 16 -3.41 -5.62 4.99
C PHE A 16 -4.48 -5.30 3.95
N THR A 17 -5.72 -5.06 4.36
CA THR A 17 -6.79 -4.73 3.41
C THR A 17 -7.11 -3.23 3.43
N LEU A 18 -7.61 -2.72 4.55
CA LEU A 18 -8.05 -1.32 4.62
C LEU A 18 -6.86 -0.35 4.55
N ASN A 19 -5.83 -0.53 5.37
CA ASN A 19 -4.72 0.42 5.35
C ASN A 19 -3.92 0.35 4.04
N THR A 20 -3.62 -0.85 3.55
CA THR A 20 -2.94 -1.07 2.27
C THR A 20 -3.71 -0.42 1.12
N GLY A 21 -4.99 -0.77 0.94
CA GLY A 21 -5.81 -0.20 -0.12
C GLY A 21 -5.93 1.32 -0.04
N HIS A 22 -6.10 1.87 1.17
CA HIS A 22 -6.27 3.31 1.34
C HIS A 22 -4.98 4.09 1.04
N ALA A 23 -3.82 3.55 1.43
CA ALA A 23 -2.53 4.17 1.14
C ALA A 23 -2.21 4.12 -0.36
N ILE A 24 -2.41 2.97 -1.01
CA ILE A 24 -2.14 2.82 -2.45
C ILE A 24 -3.08 3.74 -3.26
N THR A 25 -4.36 3.83 -2.88
CA THR A 25 -5.30 4.78 -3.49
C THR A 25 -4.81 6.21 -3.40
N ALA A 26 -4.31 6.63 -2.23
CA ALA A 26 -3.79 7.97 -2.01
C ALA A 26 -2.55 8.27 -2.87
N TYR A 27 -1.59 7.33 -2.93
CA TYR A 27 -0.35 7.54 -3.65
C TYR A 27 -0.54 7.57 -5.16
N LEU A 28 -1.27 6.60 -5.73
CA LEU A 28 -1.60 6.60 -7.14
C LEU A 28 -2.52 7.77 -7.50
N GLY A 29 -3.48 8.09 -6.62
CA GLY A 29 -4.37 9.23 -6.77
C GLY A 29 -3.59 10.54 -6.90
N LYS A 30 -2.64 10.77 -6.01
CA LYS A 30 -1.81 11.98 -6.03
C LYS A 30 -0.93 12.06 -7.28
N LEU A 31 -0.36 10.95 -7.73
CA LEU A 31 0.39 10.88 -8.98
C LEU A 31 -0.48 11.21 -10.21
N ALA A 32 -1.72 10.74 -10.22
CA ALA A 32 -2.67 11.01 -11.30
C ALA A 32 -3.35 12.39 -11.20
N GLY A 33 -3.03 13.20 -10.19
CA GLY A 33 -3.61 14.53 -9.99
C GLY A 33 -5.03 14.53 -9.38
N HIS A 34 -5.48 13.41 -8.81
CA HIS A 34 -6.77 13.33 -8.11
C HIS A 34 -6.68 13.99 -6.74
N GLN A 35 -7.73 14.72 -6.34
CA GLN A 35 -7.75 15.43 -5.06
C GLN A 35 -8.16 14.53 -3.89
N THR A 36 -9.15 13.66 -4.11
CA THR A 36 -9.72 12.83 -3.05
C THR A 36 -9.57 11.34 -3.31
N ILE A 37 -9.66 10.55 -2.24
CA ILE A 37 -9.69 9.08 -2.30
C ILE A 37 -10.83 8.58 -3.19
N ARG A 38 -11.98 9.28 -3.16
CA ARG A 38 -13.11 8.94 -4.03
C ARG A 38 -12.76 9.15 -5.50
N ASP A 39 -12.17 10.29 -5.84
CA ASP A 39 -11.79 10.57 -7.24
C ASP A 39 -10.79 9.53 -7.73
N ALA A 40 -9.78 9.21 -6.90
CA ALA A 40 -8.77 8.22 -7.20
C ALA A 40 -9.33 6.79 -7.33
N ILE A 41 -10.25 6.34 -6.47
CA ILE A 41 -10.78 4.96 -6.53
C ILE A 41 -11.83 4.75 -7.63
N LEU A 42 -12.38 5.84 -8.17
CA LEU A 42 -13.28 5.82 -9.33
C LEU A 42 -12.52 5.78 -10.66
N ASP A 43 -11.22 6.09 -10.66
CA ASP A 43 -10.33 5.81 -11.79
C ASP A 43 -10.10 4.30 -11.90
N GLU A 44 -10.53 3.70 -13.01
CA GLU A 44 -10.49 2.25 -13.22
C GLU A 44 -9.06 1.68 -13.19
N LYS A 45 -8.05 2.46 -13.63
CA LYS A 45 -6.65 2.02 -13.62
C LYS A 45 -6.13 1.94 -12.19
N ILE A 46 -6.40 2.96 -11.38
CA ILE A 46 -6.03 2.99 -9.96
C ILE A 46 -6.80 1.90 -9.19
N ARG A 47 -8.10 1.78 -9.45
CA ARG A 47 -8.95 0.77 -8.83
C ARG A 47 -8.43 -0.64 -9.07
N ALA A 48 -7.99 -0.95 -10.29
CA ALA A 48 -7.44 -2.25 -10.63
C ALA A 48 -6.21 -2.60 -9.76
N VAL A 49 -5.28 -1.66 -9.61
CA VAL A 49 -4.08 -1.84 -8.77
C VAL A 49 -4.46 -1.96 -7.29
N VAL A 50 -5.32 -1.06 -6.79
CA VAL A 50 -5.76 -1.05 -5.38
C VAL A 50 -6.46 -2.36 -5.02
N LYS A 51 -7.38 -2.82 -5.88
CA LYS A 51 -8.09 -4.09 -5.67
C LYS A 51 -7.11 -5.26 -5.72
N GLY A 52 -6.22 -5.30 -6.71
CA GLY A 52 -5.22 -6.36 -6.85
C GLY A 52 -4.28 -6.44 -5.64
N ALA A 53 -3.81 -5.31 -5.11
CA ALA A 53 -2.94 -5.29 -3.93
C ALA A 53 -3.65 -5.80 -2.67
N MET A 54 -4.96 -5.51 -2.52
CA MET A 54 -5.78 -6.06 -1.44
C MET A 54 -6.05 -7.55 -1.60
N GLU A 55 -6.12 -8.06 -2.82
CA GLU A 55 -6.24 -9.49 -3.12
C GLU A 55 -4.93 -10.23 -2.83
N GLU A 56 -3.78 -9.65 -3.22
CA GLU A 56 -2.44 -10.18 -2.93
C GLU A 56 -2.19 -10.26 -1.42
N SER A 57 -2.43 -9.17 -0.69
CA SER A 57 -2.31 -9.18 0.77
C SER A 57 -3.38 -10.05 1.44
N GLY A 58 -4.56 -10.16 0.84
CA GLY A 58 -5.64 -11.03 1.28
C GLY A 58 -5.28 -12.52 1.22
N ALA A 59 -4.58 -12.94 0.16
CA ALA A 59 -4.09 -14.31 0.04
C ALA A 59 -3.10 -14.67 1.16
N VAL A 60 -2.27 -13.72 1.59
CA VAL A 60 -1.40 -13.90 2.78
C VAL A 60 -2.25 -14.14 4.03
N LEU A 61 -3.28 -13.33 4.25
CA LEU A 61 -4.16 -13.46 5.42
C LEU A 61 -4.93 -14.79 5.43
N ILE A 62 -5.40 -15.25 4.27
CA ILE A 62 -6.10 -16.53 4.13
C ILE A 62 -5.16 -17.68 4.51
N LYS A 63 -3.93 -17.70 3.99
CA LYS A 63 -2.94 -18.73 4.36
C LYS A 63 -2.54 -18.67 5.83
N ARG A 64 -2.31 -17.47 6.36
CA ARG A 64 -1.79 -17.26 7.73
C ARG A 64 -2.81 -17.51 8.82
N TYR A 65 -4.08 -17.15 8.59
CA TYR A 65 -5.12 -17.16 9.61
C TYR A 65 -6.34 -18.02 9.28
N GLY A 66 -6.39 -18.65 8.11
CA GLY A 66 -7.51 -19.49 7.71
C GLY A 66 -8.81 -18.69 7.50
N PHE A 67 -8.73 -17.43 7.09
CA PHE A 67 -9.92 -16.68 6.71
C PHE A 67 -10.61 -17.37 5.52
N ASP A 68 -11.94 -17.42 5.58
CA ASP A 68 -12.76 -17.85 4.45
C ASP A 68 -12.57 -16.91 3.25
N ALA A 69 -12.28 -17.48 2.08
CA ALA A 69 -11.90 -16.72 0.89
C ALA A 69 -13.06 -15.85 0.36
N ASP A 70 -14.29 -16.39 0.34
CA ASP A 70 -15.46 -15.67 -0.17
C ASP A 70 -15.83 -14.51 0.77
N LYS A 71 -15.78 -14.74 2.09
CA LYS A 71 -15.97 -13.67 3.08
C LYS A 71 -14.88 -12.61 2.99
N HIS A 72 -13.64 -12.99 2.69
CA HIS A 72 -12.56 -12.03 2.51
C HIS A 72 -12.72 -11.21 1.22
N ALA A 73 -13.13 -11.84 0.11
CA ALA A 73 -13.45 -11.15 -1.13
C ALA A 73 -14.61 -10.14 -0.94
N ALA A 74 -15.66 -10.53 -0.23
CA ALA A 74 -16.75 -9.63 0.15
C ALA A 74 -16.27 -8.46 1.05
N TYR A 75 -15.32 -8.73 1.95
CA TYR A 75 -14.71 -7.69 2.78
C TYR A 75 -13.90 -6.68 1.95
N ILE A 76 -13.17 -7.13 0.92
CA ILE A 76 -12.49 -6.25 -0.04
C ILE A 76 -13.51 -5.37 -0.77
N GLN A 77 -14.61 -5.94 -1.28
CA GLN A 77 -15.68 -5.16 -1.93
C GLN A 77 -16.29 -4.11 -1.00
N LYS A 78 -16.52 -4.47 0.27
CA LYS A 78 -16.98 -3.53 1.29
C LYS A 78 -15.99 -2.39 1.51
N ILE A 79 -14.68 -2.65 1.46
CA ILE A 79 -13.65 -1.61 1.60
C ILE A 79 -13.64 -0.69 0.38
N LEU A 80 -13.71 -1.23 -0.84
CA LEU A 80 -13.80 -0.42 -2.05
C LEU A 80 -15.01 0.53 -2.01
N GLY A 81 -16.19 0.01 -1.64
CA GLY A 81 -17.38 0.85 -1.48
C GLY A 81 -17.26 1.93 -0.40
N ARG A 82 -16.39 1.75 0.60
CA ARG A 82 -16.09 2.80 1.60
C ARG A 82 -15.23 3.91 1.03
N PHE A 83 -14.27 3.59 0.17
CA PHE A 83 -13.44 4.58 -0.52
C PHE A 83 -14.27 5.41 -1.50
N GLU A 84 -15.32 4.81 -2.07
CA GLU A 84 -16.26 5.49 -2.97
C GLU A 84 -17.23 6.44 -2.25
N ASN A 85 -17.21 6.59 -0.93
CA ASN A 85 -18.23 7.35 -0.20
C ASN A 85 -18.30 8.84 -0.65
N PRO A 86 -19.40 9.32 -1.28
CA PRO A 86 -19.52 10.70 -1.77
C PRO A 86 -19.51 11.76 -0.67
N TYR A 87 -19.81 11.37 0.57
CA TYR A 87 -19.93 12.29 1.70
C TYR A 87 -18.59 12.49 2.42
N LEU A 88 -17.58 11.66 2.13
CA LEU A 88 -16.23 11.80 2.68
C LEU A 88 -15.32 12.44 1.64
N LYS A 89 -15.02 13.72 1.82
CA LYS A 89 -14.00 14.43 1.05
C LYS A 89 -12.62 14.15 1.64
N ASP A 90 -12.23 12.88 1.59
CA ASP A 90 -10.96 12.45 2.17
C ASP A 90 -9.82 12.72 1.18
N ASP A 91 -8.98 13.67 1.53
CA ASP A 91 -7.92 14.20 0.68
C ASP A 91 -6.75 13.21 0.52
N VAL A 92 -6.24 13.03 -0.72
CA VAL A 92 -5.15 12.08 -0.99
C VAL A 92 -3.84 12.49 -0.30
N GLU A 93 -3.59 13.78 -0.11
CA GLU A 93 -2.41 14.26 0.58
C GLU A 93 -2.51 13.94 2.07
N ARG A 94 -3.66 14.19 2.70
CA ARG A 94 -3.95 13.81 4.09
C ARG A 94 -3.81 12.31 4.32
N VAL A 95 -4.37 11.49 3.43
CA VAL A 95 -4.29 10.03 3.55
C VAL A 95 -2.88 9.53 3.24
N GLY A 96 -2.14 10.20 2.36
CA GLY A 96 -0.78 9.87 1.92
C GLY A 96 0.33 10.21 2.92
N ARG A 97 0.11 11.12 3.88
CA ARG A 97 1.13 11.58 4.85
C ARG A 97 1.88 10.47 5.59
N GLN A 98 3.09 10.79 6.04
CA GLN A 98 4.03 9.91 6.71
C GLN A 98 4.43 8.69 5.87
N PRO A 99 4.97 8.90 4.65
CA PRO A 99 5.34 7.80 3.77
C PRO A 99 6.44 6.90 4.34
N LEU A 100 7.43 7.44 5.08
CA LEU A 100 8.48 6.63 5.70
C LEU A 100 7.91 5.60 6.68
N ARG A 101 6.97 6.01 7.54
CA ARG A 101 6.29 5.07 8.44
C ARG A 101 5.55 3.97 7.65
N LYS A 102 4.87 4.32 6.56
CA LYS A 102 4.08 3.37 5.77
C LYS A 102 4.92 2.45 4.87
N LEU A 103 6.13 2.88 4.52
CA LEU A 103 7.16 2.11 3.83
C LEU A 103 8.03 1.29 4.79
N SER A 104 7.83 1.38 6.12
CA SER A 104 8.59 0.59 7.08
C SER A 104 8.21 -0.90 7.05
N ALA A 105 9.16 -1.76 7.43
CA ALA A 105 9.07 -3.23 7.38
C ALA A 105 7.75 -3.81 7.94
N GLY A 106 7.24 -3.23 9.04
CA GLY A 106 6.08 -3.74 9.77
C GLY A 106 4.73 -3.13 9.40
N ASP A 107 4.69 -2.15 8.49
CA ASP A 107 3.47 -1.43 8.14
C ASP A 107 2.84 -1.99 6.84
N ARG A 108 1.82 -1.28 6.34
CA ARG A 108 0.81 -1.70 5.36
C ARG A 108 1.29 -1.99 3.94
N LEU A 109 2.56 -1.77 3.62
CA LEU A 109 3.09 -2.03 2.27
C LEU A 109 4.12 -3.16 2.30
N ILE A 110 5.14 -3.04 3.16
CA ILE A 110 6.23 -4.01 3.22
C ILE A 110 5.82 -5.29 3.95
N LYS A 111 5.03 -5.21 5.02
CA LYS A 111 4.61 -6.42 5.75
C LYS A 111 3.75 -7.36 4.89
N PRO A 112 2.79 -6.87 4.07
CA PRO A 112 2.13 -7.71 3.07
C PRO A 112 3.10 -8.30 2.03
N LEU A 113 4.02 -7.50 1.49
CA LEU A 113 5.01 -7.97 0.51
C LEU A 113 5.90 -9.08 1.09
N LEU A 114 6.37 -8.95 2.33
CA LEU A 114 7.11 -10.01 3.00
C LEU A 114 6.26 -11.28 3.16
N GLY A 115 4.97 -11.14 3.42
CA GLY A 115 4.04 -12.25 3.49
C GLY A 115 3.79 -12.94 2.14
N THR A 116 3.80 -12.20 1.03
CA THR A 116 3.71 -12.81 -0.30
C THR A 116 4.97 -13.61 -0.62
N LEU A 117 6.15 -13.11 -0.24
CA LEU A 117 7.41 -13.85 -0.38
C LEU A 117 7.44 -15.11 0.49
N GLU A 118 6.99 -15.01 1.75
CA GLU A 118 6.90 -16.14 2.69
C GLU A 118 6.09 -17.32 2.10
N TYR A 119 5.01 -17.02 1.36
CA TYR A 119 4.10 -18.02 0.83
C TYR A 119 4.20 -18.26 -0.68
N GLY A 120 5.18 -17.66 -1.37
CA GLY A 120 5.34 -17.77 -2.82
C GLY A 120 4.11 -17.27 -3.60
N LEU A 121 3.52 -16.16 -3.17
CA LEU A 121 2.32 -15.56 -3.75
C LEU A 121 2.65 -14.37 -4.66
N PRO A 122 1.76 -14.00 -5.60
CA PRO A 122 1.92 -12.79 -6.42
C PRO A 122 1.95 -11.51 -5.58
N HIS A 123 2.68 -10.49 -6.05
CA HIS A 123 2.84 -9.19 -5.37
C HIS A 123 2.98 -7.99 -6.31
N LYS A 124 2.61 -8.13 -7.58
CA LYS A 124 2.82 -7.07 -8.58
C LYS A 124 2.14 -5.75 -8.21
N ASN A 125 0.93 -5.81 -7.65
CA ASN A 125 0.17 -4.58 -7.34
C ASN A 125 0.67 -3.93 -6.03
N LEU A 126 1.16 -4.72 -5.08
CA LEU A 126 1.89 -4.21 -3.92
C LEU A 126 3.15 -3.44 -4.34
N ILE A 127 3.89 -3.95 -5.33
CA ILE A 127 5.07 -3.27 -5.90
C ILE A 127 4.70 -1.92 -6.51
N GLU A 128 3.64 -1.85 -7.33
CA GLU A 128 3.10 -0.59 -7.87
C GLU A 128 2.76 0.40 -6.74
N GLY A 129 2.11 -0.09 -5.68
CA GLY A 129 1.79 0.72 -4.51
C GLY A 129 3.01 1.26 -3.76
N ILE A 130 4.08 0.46 -3.65
CA ILE A 130 5.35 0.86 -3.03
C ILE A 130 6.05 1.90 -3.89
N ALA A 131 6.13 1.70 -5.21
CA ALA A 131 6.70 2.66 -6.14
C ALA A 131 5.96 4.01 -6.09
N ALA A 132 4.63 3.98 -6.07
CA ALA A 132 3.82 5.18 -5.92
C ALA A 132 4.06 5.90 -4.58
N ALA A 133 4.24 5.14 -3.49
CA ALA A 133 4.58 5.71 -2.18
C ALA A 133 5.94 6.43 -2.18
N MET A 134 6.94 5.89 -2.89
CA MET A 134 8.26 6.52 -3.06
C MET A 134 8.20 7.85 -3.84
N HIS A 135 7.18 8.03 -4.67
CA HIS A 135 6.90 9.29 -5.39
C HIS A 135 6.16 10.34 -4.56
N PHE A 136 5.67 10.00 -3.37
CA PHE A 136 4.89 10.95 -2.59
C PHE A 136 5.73 12.18 -2.20
N ARG A 137 5.19 13.37 -2.47
CA ARG A 137 5.76 14.67 -2.09
C ARG A 137 4.71 15.48 -1.35
N SER A 138 5.09 16.25 -0.35
CA SER A 138 4.23 17.21 0.35
C SER A 138 5.13 18.13 1.17
N GLU A 139 4.98 19.44 0.98
CA GLU A 139 5.76 20.45 1.71
C GLU A 139 5.38 20.49 3.20
N ASP A 140 4.14 20.10 3.52
CA ASP A 140 3.63 20.09 4.90
C ASP A 140 3.92 18.77 5.65
N ASP A 141 4.58 17.81 5.00
CA ASP A 141 4.91 16.50 5.59
C ASP A 141 6.43 16.31 5.69
N PRO A 142 7.02 16.43 6.89
CA PRO A 142 8.45 16.23 7.09
C PRO A 142 8.97 14.88 6.59
N GLN A 143 8.18 13.81 6.67
CA GLN A 143 8.60 12.50 6.16
C GLN A 143 8.58 12.43 4.63
N ALA A 144 7.74 13.21 3.96
CA ALA A 144 7.75 13.29 2.50
C ALA A 144 8.96 14.09 2.00
N GLN A 145 9.34 15.15 2.73
CA GLN A 145 10.57 15.90 2.47
C GLN A 145 11.82 15.03 2.69
N GLU A 146 11.86 14.28 3.80
CA GLU A 146 12.95 13.34 4.11
C GLU A 146 13.05 12.22 3.07
N LEU A 147 11.91 11.65 2.64
CA LEU A 147 11.87 10.67 1.55
C LEU A 147 12.46 11.23 0.25
N ALA A 148 12.08 12.45 -0.12
CA ALA A 148 12.58 13.10 -1.33
C ALA A 148 14.09 13.32 -1.25
N ALA A 149 14.59 13.81 -0.11
CA ALA A 149 16.01 14.03 0.13
C ALA A 149 16.80 12.72 0.07
N LEU A 150 16.29 11.65 0.70
CA LEU A 150 16.95 10.34 0.71
C LEU A 150 17.06 9.73 -0.70
N ILE A 151 15.99 9.83 -1.50
CA ILE A 151 16.00 9.36 -2.89
C ILE A 151 16.96 10.20 -3.74
N ALA A 152 17.03 11.51 -3.53
CA ALA A 152 17.94 12.38 -4.28
C ALA A 152 19.42 12.11 -3.94
N ASP A 153 19.73 11.83 -2.68
CA ASP A 153 21.09 11.57 -2.19
C ASP A 153 21.60 10.17 -2.57
N LYS A 154 20.79 9.13 -2.33
CA LYS A 154 21.23 7.72 -2.45
C LYS A 154 20.67 6.99 -3.66
N GLY A 155 19.71 7.58 -4.36
CA GLY A 155 18.93 6.91 -5.39
C GLY A 155 17.81 6.02 -4.82
N PRO A 156 16.83 5.64 -5.66
CA PRO A 156 15.62 4.94 -5.21
C PRO A 156 15.88 3.56 -4.61
N GLN A 157 16.90 2.84 -5.08
CA GLN A 157 17.23 1.49 -4.61
C GLN A 157 17.72 1.49 -3.16
N ALA A 158 18.75 2.30 -2.87
CA ALA A 158 19.31 2.40 -1.53
C ALA A 158 18.31 3.04 -0.55
N ALA A 159 17.56 4.05 -0.99
CA ALA A 159 16.51 4.67 -0.18
C ALA A 159 15.42 3.66 0.22
N LEU A 160 14.91 2.87 -0.73
CA LEU A 160 13.90 1.85 -0.42
C LEU A 160 14.42 0.81 0.56
N ALA A 161 15.63 0.28 0.33
CA ALA A 161 16.24 -0.70 1.22
C ALA A 161 16.39 -0.16 2.66
N GLU A 162 16.86 1.09 2.80
CA GLU A 162 17.05 1.74 4.10
C GLU A 162 15.74 1.94 4.86
N ILE A 163 14.67 2.38 4.18
CA ILE A 163 13.37 2.64 4.83
C ILE A 163 12.65 1.33 5.16
N SER A 164 12.65 0.38 4.21
CA SER A 164 11.86 -0.84 4.29
C SER A 164 12.55 -1.97 5.06
N GLY A 165 13.87 -1.93 5.18
CA GLY A 165 14.68 -3.04 5.69
C GLY A 165 14.82 -4.21 4.71
N LEU A 166 14.35 -4.08 3.46
CA LEU A 166 14.59 -5.07 2.40
C LEU A 166 16.05 -5.06 1.96
N ASP A 167 16.58 -6.20 1.53
CA ASP A 167 17.89 -6.28 0.92
C ASP A 167 17.90 -5.48 -0.40
N ALA A 168 18.83 -4.54 -0.53
CA ALA A 168 19.01 -3.70 -1.72
C ALA A 168 19.28 -4.51 -3.00
N ASN A 169 19.75 -5.76 -2.88
CA ASN A 169 20.02 -6.65 -4.00
C ASN A 169 18.88 -7.65 -4.27
N SER A 170 17.79 -7.60 -3.50
CA SER A 170 16.65 -8.48 -3.69
C SER A 170 15.88 -8.16 -4.98
N GLU A 171 15.27 -9.19 -5.57
CA GLU A 171 14.44 -9.05 -6.78
C GLU A 171 13.29 -8.06 -6.56
N VAL A 172 12.61 -8.10 -5.41
CA VAL A 172 11.51 -7.18 -5.10
C VAL A 172 11.93 -5.71 -5.02
N VAL A 173 13.16 -5.43 -4.57
CA VAL A 173 13.69 -4.05 -4.60
C VAL A 173 13.96 -3.64 -6.06
N SER A 174 14.51 -4.53 -6.89
CA SER A 174 14.69 -4.28 -8.32
C SER A 174 13.35 -4.04 -9.04
N GLU A 175 12.32 -4.83 -8.74
CA GLU A 175 10.95 -4.65 -9.25
C GLU A 175 10.39 -3.28 -8.86
N ALA A 176 10.47 -2.91 -7.58
CA ALA A 176 9.98 -1.62 -7.07
C ALA A 176 10.73 -0.42 -7.69
N VAL A 177 12.04 -0.52 -7.87
CA VAL A 177 12.84 0.53 -8.53
C VAL A 177 12.47 0.64 -10.02
N THR A 178 12.18 -0.49 -10.67
CA THR A 178 11.74 -0.52 -12.07
C THR A 178 10.37 0.16 -12.21
N ALA A 179 9.41 -0.19 -11.36
CA ALA A 179 8.10 0.46 -11.32
C ALA A 179 8.21 1.96 -10.98
N TYR A 180 9.06 2.32 -10.01
CA TYR A 180 9.32 3.73 -9.65
C TYR A 180 9.81 4.55 -10.86
N LYS A 181 10.76 4.02 -11.63
CA LYS A 181 11.27 4.69 -12.85
C LYS A 181 10.23 4.79 -13.96
N ALA A 182 9.32 3.82 -14.07
CA ALA A 182 8.25 3.82 -15.07
C ALA A 182 7.13 4.85 -14.77
N MET A 183 7.07 5.38 -13.54
CA MET A 183 6.09 6.39 -13.11
C MET A 183 6.63 7.84 -13.19
N GLN A 184 7.85 8.05 -13.69
CA GLN A 184 8.47 9.37 -13.83
C GLN A 184 7.98 10.14 -15.05
#